data_AF-A4BR39-F1
#
_entry.id   AF-A4BR39-F1
#
_cell.length_a   1.000
_cell.length_b   1.000
_cell.length_c   1.000
_cell.angle_alpha   90.00
_cell.angle_beta   90.00
_cell.angle_gamma   90.00
#
_symmetry.space_group_name_H-M   'P 1'
#
loop_
_entity.id
_entity.type
_entity.pdbx_description
1 polymer ?
#
loop_
_entity_poly.entity_id
_entity_poly.type
_entity_poly.pdbx_seq_one_letter_code
_entity_poly.pdbx_strand_id
1 'polypeptide(L)'
;MTQPFPVVASILSDFIVRPVERHEESRYQAQMAAHHYLGALPKIGETLWYVATWRGRWLAQIGLSAAALKCGVRDDWIGWGFRTQLDRLKLIANNTRCLILPEGHYPNLGSRVLALVARRTAADWPQRFGHRLLLLETFVDPCRFHGGV
;
A
#
# COMPACT_ATOMS: atom_id res chain seq x y z
N MET A 1 11.13 -23.82 5.39
CA MET A 1 10.53 -24.91 4.60
C MET A 1 9.90 -24.29 3.36
N THR A 2 10.46 -24.57 2.18
CA THR A 2 9.95 -24.07 0.90
C THR A 2 8.62 -24.75 0.58
N GLN A 3 7.54 -23.97 0.38
CA GLN A 3 6.25 -24.52 0.00
C GLN A 3 6.32 -25.07 -1.44
N PRO A 4 5.67 -26.21 -1.74
CA PRO A 4 5.71 -26.79 -3.08
C PRO A 4 5.12 -25.84 -4.14
N PHE A 5 5.66 -25.83 -5.36
CA PHE A 5 5.29 -24.91 -6.44
C PHE A 5 3.75 -24.82 -6.72
N PRO A 6 2.97 -25.92 -6.71
CA PRO A 6 1.51 -25.85 -6.85
C PRO A 6 0.81 -25.03 -5.77
N VAL A 7 1.35 -25.04 -4.54
CA VAL A 7 0.85 -24.23 -3.42
C VAL A 7 1.15 -22.75 -3.64
N VAL A 8 2.35 -22.43 -4.17
CA VAL A 8 2.70 -21.04 -4.49
C VAL A 8 1.81 -20.49 -5.61
N ALA A 9 1.57 -21.28 -6.66
CA ALA A 9 0.69 -20.89 -7.76
C ALA A 9 -0.75 -20.63 -7.29
N SER A 10 -1.31 -21.51 -6.44
CA SER A 10 -2.65 -21.33 -5.86
C SER A 10 -2.75 -20.17 -4.87
N ILE A 11 -1.69 -19.90 -4.08
CA ILE A 11 -1.65 -18.71 -3.24
C ILE A 11 -1.72 -17.47 -4.09
N LEU A 12 -0.85 -17.38 -5.11
CA LEU A 12 -0.81 -16.23 -5.99
C LEU A 12 -2.15 -16.05 -6.68
N SER A 13 -2.78 -17.09 -7.23
CA SER A 13 -4.07 -16.96 -7.95
C SER A 13 -5.21 -16.47 -7.05
N ASP A 14 -5.26 -16.89 -5.79
CA ASP A 14 -6.50 -16.83 -5.00
C ASP A 14 -6.46 -15.83 -3.84
N PHE A 15 -5.29 -15.25 -3.52
CA PHE A 15 -5.26 -14.24 -2.45
C PHE A 15 -6.04 -13.00 -2.87
N ILE A 16 -6.71 -12.39 -1.90
CA ILE A 16 -7.48 -11.16 -2.09
C ILE A 16 -6.83 -10.01 -1.36
N VAL A 17 -7.09 -8.79 -1.83
CA VAL A 17 -6.78 -7.55 -1.12
C VAL A 17 -8.09 -6.92 -0.68
N ARG A 18 -8.20 -6.57 0.61
CA ARG A 18 -9.37 -5.91 1.19
C ARG A 18 -8.95 -4.85 2.22
N PRO A 19 -9.82 -3.87 2.52
CA PRO A 19 -9.60 -2.95 3.62
C PRO A 19 -9.44 -3.73 4.93
N VAL A 20 -8.59 -3.22 5.79
CA VAL A 20 -8.48 -3.65 7.18
C VAL A 20 -9.73 -3.21 7.91
N GLU A 21 -10.39 -4.15 8.58
CA GLU A 21 -11.59 -3.86 9.35
C GLU A 21 -11.23 -3.20 10.68
N ARG A 22 -12.18 -2.46 11.28
CA ARG A 22 -11.93 -1.69 12.51
C ARG A 22 -11.36 -2.56 13.64
N HIS A 23 -11.88 -3.79 13.78
CA HIS A 23 -11.43 -4.72 14.83
C HIS A 23 -10.04 -5.33 14.54
N GLU A 24 -9.52 -5.18 13.33
CA GLU A 24 -8.22 -5.69 12.90
C GLU A 24 -7.12 -4.62 12.98
N GLU A 25 -7.47 -3.35 13.24
CA GLU A 25 -6.52 -2.23 13.23
C GLU A 25 -5.38 -2.40 14.25
N SER A 26 -5.67 -2.91 15.44
CA SER A 26 -4.63 -3.17 16.45
C SER A 26 -3.64 -4.24 16.00
N ARG A 27 -4.12 -5.29 15.32
CA ARG A 27 -3.26 -6.33 14.72
C ARG A 27 -2.40 -5.76 13.61
N TYR A 28 -2.99 -4.96 12.73
CA TYR A 28 -2.28 -4.27 11.65
C TYR A 28 -1.14 -3.42 12.21
N GLN A 29 -1.41 -2.56 13.19
CA GLN A 29 -0.39 -1.72 13.80
C GLN A 29 0.70 -2.55 14.50
N ALA A 30 0.33 -3.57 15.27
CA ALA A 30 1.29 -4.42 15.97
C ALA A 30 2.27 -5.12 15.01
N GLN A 31 1.74 -5.69 13.92
CA GLN A 31 2.56 -6.33 12.89
C GLN A 31 3.41 -5.32 12.11
N MET A 32 2.87 -4.15 11.79
CA MET A 32 3.63 -3.07 11.14
C MET A 32 4.78 -2.59 12.03
N ALA A 33 4.55 -2.44 13.34
CA ALA A 33 5.58 -2.08 14.31
C ALA A 33 6.66 -3.15 14.43
N ALA A 34 6.27 -4.43 14.40
CA ALA A 34 7.19 -5.55 14.56
C ALA A 34 8.03 -5.85 13.30
N HIS A 35 7.48 -5.65 12.10
CA HIS A 35 8.09 -6.16 10.87
C HIS A 35 8.45 -5.09 9.84
N HIS A 36 7.83 -3.91 9.86
CA HIS A 36 8.20 -2.84 8.92
C HIS A 36 9.37 -2.04 9.47
N TYR A 37 10.37 -1.75 8.63
CA TYR A 37 11.59 -1.08 9.07
C TYR A 37 11.40 0.37 9.59
N LEU A 38 10.30 1.03 9.19
CA LEU A 38 9.86 2.33 9.73
C LEU A 38 8.75 2.21 10.79
N GLY A 39 8.44 1.00 11.24
CA GLY A 39 7.36 0.70 12.16
C GLY A 39 5.97 1.10 11.68
N ALA A 40 5.02 1.09 12.61
CA ALA A 40 3.64 1.50 12.39
C ALA A 40 3.52 3.00 12.14
N LEU A 41 2.51 3.37 11.33
CA LEU A 41 2.12 4.75 11.10
C LEU A 41 0.62 4.87 11.42
N PRO A 42 0.18 5.82 12.27
CA PRO A 42 -1.23 6.02 12.55
C PRO A 42 -1.98 6.55 11.32
N LYS A 43 -3.31 6.42 11.30
CA LYS A 43 -4.14 7.05 10.26
C LYS A 43 -4.12 8.56 10.45
N ILE A 44 -3.56 9.30 9.49
CA ILE A 44 -3.50 10.76 9.48
C ILE A 44 -4.13 11.24 8.17
N GLY A 45 -5.12 12.13 8.27
CA GLY A 45 -5.88 12.60 7.11
C GLY A 45 -6.60 11.46 6.39
N GLU A 46 -6.68 11.56 5.07
CA GLU A 46 -7.23 10.50 4.22
C GLU A 46 -6.27 9.31 4.22
N THR A 47 -6.64 8.23 4.91
CA THR A 47 -5.83 7.01 4.99
C THR A 47 -6.70 5.77 4.81
N LEU A 48 -6.23 4.84 3.97
CA LEU A 48 -6.76 3.49 3.82
C LEU A 48 -5.67 2.48 4.15
N TRP A 49 -6.04 1.46 4.92
CA TRP A 49 -5.18 0.30 5.17
C TRP A 49 -5.78 -0.91 4.49
N TYR A 50 -4.92 -1.67 3.82
CA TYR A 50 -5.27 -2.90 3.16
C TYR A 50 -4.48 -4.06 3.74
N VAL A 51 -5.12 -5.22 3.70
CA VAL A 51 -4.47 -6.50 3.96
C VAL A 51 -4.64 -7.41 2.74
N ALA A 52 -3.54 -8.04 2.34
CA ALA A 52 -3.59 -9.17 1.43
C ALA A 52 -3.79 -10.45 2.24
N THR A 53 -4.83 -11.21 1.94
CA THR A 53 -5.17 -12.43 2.67
C THR A 53 -5.43 -13.61 1.74
N TRP A 54 -4.97 -14.78 2.17
CA TRP A 54 -5.26 -16.06 1.55
C TRP A 54 -5.77 -17.03 2.61
N ARG A 55 -7.00 -17.53 2.44
CA ARG A 55 -7.67 -18.46 3.39
C ARG A 55 -7.60 -17.98 4.85
N GLY A 56 -7.86 -16.70 5.08
CA GLY A 56 -7.84 -16.07 6.41
C GLY A 56 -6.44 -15.74 6.95
N ARG A 57 -5.37 -16.18 6.29
CA ARG A 57 -4.00 -15.83 6.66
C ARG A 57 -3.60 -14.51 6.02
N TRP A 58 -2.93 -13.65 6.75
CA TRP A 58 -2.42 -12.37 6.24
C TRP A 58 -1.05 -12.60 5.61
N LEU A 59 -0.86 -12.09 4.39
CA LEU A 59 0.37 -12.23 3.61
C LEU A 59 1.12 -10.90 3.48
N ALA A 60 0.40 -9.79 3.40
CA ALA A 60 0.97 -8.45 3.28
C ALA A 60 0.02 -7.39 3.82
N GLN A 61 0.58 -6.22 4.15
CA GLN A 61 -0.11 -5.04 4.63
C GLN A 61 0.33 -3.83 3.84
N ILE A 62 -0.64 -3.02 3.39
CA ILE A 62 -0.40 -1.82 2.61
C ILE A 62 -1.10 -0.62 3.26
N GLY A 63 -0.35 0.45 3.50
CA GLY A 63 -0.87 1.74 3.92
C GLY A 63 -0.87 2.72 2.77
N LEU A 64 -2.03 3.30 2.46
CA LEU A 64 -2.16 4.45 1.57
C LEU A 64 -2.64 5.65 2.38
N SER A 65 -1.99 6.79 2.26
CA SER A 65 -2.42 8.05 2.88
C SER A 65 -2.46 9.19 1.87
N ALA A 66 -2.93 10.36 2.28
CA ALA A 66 -2.75 11.59 1.54
C ALA A 66 -1.29 11.77 1.08
N ALA A 67 -1.11 12.38 -0.08
CA ALA A 67 0.20 12.61 -0.67
C ALA A 67 1.11 13.50 0.19
N ALA A 68 2.41 13.38 -0.01
CA ALA A 68 3.37 14.28 0.61
C ALA A 68 3.09 15.74 0.21
N LEU A 69 3.02 16.64 1.19
CA LEU A 69 2.67 18.04 0.97
C LEU A 69 3.62 18.72 -0.03
N LYS A 70 4.91 18.41 0.03
CA LYS A 70 5.95 18.97 -0.85
C LYS A 70 6.76 17.84 -1.46
N CYS A 71 6.79 17.77 -2.80
CA CYS A 71 7.62 16.83 -3.54
C CYS A 71 7.97 17.43 -4.89
N GLY A 72 9.09 18.17 -4.95
CA GLY A 72 9.49 18.90 -6.17
C GLY A 72 9.58 18.00 -7.40
N VAL A 73 10.16 16.81 -7.27
CA VAL A 73 10.27 15.83 -8.38
C VAL A 73 8.90 15.45 -8.94
N ARG A 74 7.91 15.20 -8.08
CA ARG A 74 6.53 14.94 -8.52
C ARG A 74 5.95 16.17 -9.18
N ASP A 75 6.10 17.32 -8.55
CA ASP A 75 5.47 18.55 -9.00
C ASP A 75 6.00 18.99 -10.38
N ASP A 76 7.30 18.83 -10.62
CA ASP A 76 7.96 19.03 -11.91
C ASP A 76 7.52 18.00 -12.95
N TRP A 77 7.37 16.73 -12.57
CA TRP A 77 6.91 15.66 -13.47
C TRP A 77 5.44 15.85 -13.90
N ILE A 78 4.57 16.31 -13.00
CA ILE A 78 3.18 16.69 -13.33
C ILE A 78 3.16 18.00 -14.15
N GLY A 79 4.14 18.87 -13.97
CA GLY A 79 4.25 20.17 -14.64
C GLY A 79 3.30 21.22 -14.06
N TRP A 80 2.92 21.10 -12.78
CA TRP A 80 2.00 22.03 -12.14
C TRP A 80 2.70 23.06 -11.25
N GLY A 81 2.12 24.26 -11.16
CA GLY A 81 2.58 25.29 -10.22
C GLY A 81 2.00 25.09 -8.81
N PHE A 82 2.56 25.80 -7.83
CA PHE A 82 2.18 25.70 -6.41
C PHE A 82 0.67 25.82 -6.12
N ARG A 83 -0.04 26.77 -6.78
CA ARG A 83 -1.48 26.94 -6.58
C ARG A 83 -2.26 25.70 -7.03
N THR A 84 -1.96 25.21 -8.23
CA THR A 84 -2.57 24.00 -8.80
C THR A 84 -2.23 22.76 -7.96
N GLN A 85 -1.00 22.69 -7.44
CA GLN A 85 -0.55 21.62 -6.56
C GLN A 85 -1.42 21.54 -5.30
N LEU A 86 -1.62 22.65 -4.59
CA LEU A 86 -2.46 22.68 -3.39
C LEU A 86 -3.90 22.21 -3.66
N ASP A 87 -4.50 22.67 -4.76
CA ASP A 87 -5.89 22.34 -5.11
C ASP A 87 -6.08 20.88 -5.49
N ARG A 88 -5.03 20.25 -6.05
CA ARG A 88 -5.11 18.92 -6.67
C ARG A 88 -4.35 17.84 -5.91
N LEU A 89 -3.64 18.18 -4.83
CA LEU A 89 -2.90 17.19 -4.04
C LEU A 89 -3.79 16.07 -3.50
N LYS A 90 -5.07 16.36 -3.20
CA LYS A 90 -6.10 15.38 -2.82
C LYS A 90 -6.35 14.29 -3.87
N LEU A 91 -5.94 14.49 -5.11
CA LEU A 91 -6.07 13.51 -6.19
C LEU A 91 -4.90 12.52 -6.20
N ILE A 92 -3.98 12.63 -5.25
CA ILE A 92 -2.78 11.82 -5.12
C ILE A 92 -2.76 11.15 -3.74
N ALA A 93 -2.36 9.89 -3.70
CA ALA A 93 -2.14 9.17 -2.46
C ALA A 93 -0.73 8.59 -2.43
N ASN A 94 -0.15 8.58 -1.24
CA ASN A 94 1.16 7.99 -0.97
C ASN A 94 1.00 6.57 -0.44
N ASN A 95 1.73 5.63 -1.04
CA ASN A 95 1.97 4.31 -0.49
C ASN A 95 2.97 4.42 0.68
N THR A 96 2.47 4.83 1.84
CA THR A 96 3.28 5.13 3.02
C THR A 96 3.89 3.89 3.66
N ARG A 97 3.24 2.73 3.52
CA ARG A 97 3.73 1.46 4.06
C ARG A 97 3.47 0.34 3.08
N CYS A 98 4.49 -0.48 2.86
CA CYS A 98 4.40 -1.73 2.14
C CYS A 98 5.16 -2.80 2.93
N LEU A 99 4.41 -3.72 3.54
CA LEU A 99 4.97 -4.79 4.35
C LEU A 99 4.53 -6.14 3.78
N ILE A 100 5.49 -6.94 3.32
CA ILE A 100 5.28 -8.37 3.14
C ILE A 100 5.55 -9.04 4.48
N LEU A 101 4.58 -9.80 5.00
CA LEU A 101 4.73 -10.49 6.28
C LEU A 101 5.68 -11.69 6.12
N PRO A 102 6.28 -12.20 7.22
CA PRO A 102 7.16 -13.37 7.16
C PRO A 102 6.56 -14.57 6.41
N GLU A 103 5.25 -14.78 6.53
CA GLU A 103 4.51 -15.84 5.86
C GLU A 103 4.21 -15.55 4.38
N GLY A 104 4.42 -14.32 3.92
CA GLY A 104 4.11 -13.84 2.57
C GLY A 104 5.29 -13.81 1.61
N HIS A 105 6.47 -14.30 1.99
CA HIS A 105 7.62 -14.33 1.09
C HIS A 105 7.50 -15.40 0.00
N TYR A 106 6.65 -15.13 -0.99
CA TYR A 106 6.49 -15.90 -2.21
C TYR A 106 6.93 -15.08 -3.42
N PRO A 107 7.52 -15.69 -4.45
CA PRO A 107 7.86 -15.00 -5.69
C PRO A 107 6.65 -14.23 -6.25
N ASN A 108 6.86 -12.98 -6.65
CA ASN A 108 5.85 -12.10 -7.26
C ASN A 108 4.65 -11.73 -6.37
N LEU A 109 4.64 -12.08 -5.07
CA LEU A 109 3.55 -11.68 -4.19
C LEU A 109 3.49 -10.14 -4.09
N GLY A 110 4.64 -9.50 -3.85
CA GLY A 110 4.70 -8.05 -3.63
C GLY A 110 4.15 -7.24 -4.80
N SER A 111 4.66 -7.48 -6.01
CA SER A 111 4.17 -6.83 -7.22
C SER A 111 2.68 -7.11 -7.48
N ARG A 112 2.20 -8.33 -7.22
CA ARG A 112 0.77 -8.68 -7.37
C ARG A 112 -0.11 -8.00 -6.33
N VAL A 113 0.34 -7.88 -5.07
CA VAL A 113 -0.36 -7.15 -4.00
C VAL A 113 -0.50 -5.68 -4.38
N LEU A 114 0.58 -5.04 -4.83
CA LEU A 114 0.55 -3.65 -5.27
C LEU A 114 -0.41 -3.44 -6.45
N ALA A 115 -0.39 -4.33 -7.45
CA ALA A 115 -1.30 -4.26 -8.59
C ALA A 115 -2.77 -4.39 -8.16
N LEU A 116 -3.08 -5.28 -7.21
CA LEU A 116 -4.43 -5.45 -6.66
C LEU A 116 -4.87 -4.24 -5.83
N VAL A 117 -3.98 -3.70 -4.97
CA VAL A 117 -4.26 -2.48 -4.21
C VAL A 117 -4.51 -1.29 -5.14
N ALA A 118 -3.69 -1.10 -6.17
CA ALA A 118 -3.85 0.00 -7.11
C ALA A 118 -5.22 -0.04 -7.81
N ARG A 119 -5.63 -1.22 -8.30
CA ARG A 119 -6.95 -1.42 -8.92
C ARG A 119 -8.09 -1.18 -7.95
N ARG A 120 -7.99 -1.72 -6.73
CA ARG A 120 -9.03 -1.60 -5.71
C ARG A 120 -9.21 -0.17 -5.22
N THR A 121 -8.11 0.53 -5.01
CA THR A 121 -8.11 1.90 -4.46
C THR A 121 -8.84 2.88 -5.38
N ALA A 122 -8.83 2.64 -6.70
CA ALA A 122 -9.61 3.45 -7.63
C ALA A 122 -11.12 3.49 -7.31
N ALA A 123 -11.66 2.43 -6.71
CA ALA A 123 -13.05 2.36 -6.25
C ALA A 123 -13.19 2.78 -4.77
N ASP A 124 -12.34 2.25 -3.89
CA ASP A 124 -12.45 2.47 -2.45
C ASP A 124 -12.19 3.94 -2.06
N TRP A 125 -11.29 4.64 -2.76
CA TRP A 125 -10.94 6.04 -2.45
C TRP A 125 -12.11 7.02 -2.61
N PRO A 126 -12.77 7.12 -3.79
CA PRO A 126 -13.93 7.99 -3.94
C PRO A 126 -15.10 7.58 -3.05
N GLN A 127 -15.29 6.28 -2.80
CA GLN A 127 -16.32 5.82 -1.87
C GLN A 127 -16.07 6.32 -0.45
N ARG A 128 -14.79 6.37 -0.03
CA ARG A 128 -14.43 6.77 1.34
C ARG A 128 -14.33 8.28 1.53
N PHE A 129 -13.79 9.00 0.56
CA PHE A 129 -13.38 10.41 0.71
C PHE A 129 -14.14 11.38 -0.21
N GLY A 130 -14.98 10.88 -1.13
CA GLY A 130 -15.83 11.72 -1.97
C GLY A 130 -15.14 12.37 -3.17
N HIS A 131 -13.88 11.99 -3.48
CA HIS A 131 -13.18 12.41 -4.69
C HIS A 131 -12.33 11.27 -5.26
N ARG A 132 -12.00 11.37 -6.55
CA ARG A 132 -11.22 10.35 -7.24
C ARG A 132 -9.76 10.40 -6.82
N LEU A 133 -9.11 9.25 -6.94
CA LEU A 133 -7.65 9.11 -6.91
C LEU A 133 -7.13 8.99 -8.34
N LEU A 134 -6.16 9.81 -8.71
CA LEU A 134 -5.57 9.83 -10.05
C LEU A 134 -4.13 9.30 -10.07
N LEU A 135 -3.39 9.42 -8.96
CA LEU A 135 -2.00 9.00 -8.89
C LEU A 135 -1.66 8.36 -7.55
N LEU A 136 -0.82 7.32 -7.61
CA LEU A 136 -0.15 6.75 -6.45
C LEU A 136 1.34 7.07 -6.51
N GLU A 137 1.85 7.69 -5.45
CA GLU A 137 3.28 7.92 -5.25
C GLU A 137 3.82 6.95 -4.19
N THR A 138 5.12 6.66 -4.22
CA THR A 138 5.79 5.86 -3.19
C THR A 138 7.21 6.38 -3.00
N PHE A 139 7.77 6.16 -1.82
CA PHE A 139 9.14 6.53 -1.48
C PHE A 139 9.87 5.31 -0.93
N VAL A 140 11.05 5.06 -1.48
CA VAL A 140 11.86 3.89 -1.15
C VAL A 140 13.22 4.38 -0.65
N ASP A 141 13.71 3.77 0.43
CA ASP A 141 15.05 4.03 0.93
C ASP A 141 16.08 3.25 0.09
N PRO A 142 16.90 3.91 -0.75
CA PRO A 142 17.83 3.24 -1.65
C PRO A 142 18.97 2.54 -0.91
N CYS A 143 19.24 2.88 0.35
CA CYS A 143 20.22 2.18 1.18
C CYS A 143 19.71 0.81 1.65
N ARG A 144 18.40 0.58 1.59
CA ARG A 144 17.75 -0.67 2.03
C ARG A 144 17.21 -1.50 0.88
N PHE A 145 16.79 -0.86 -0.21
CA PHE A 145 16.12 -1.52 -1.31
C PHE A 145 16.69 -1.07 -2.66
N HIS A 146 16.98 -2.04 -3.53
CA HIS A 146 17.65 -1.81 -4.81
C HIS A 146 16.68 -1.82 -6.02
N GLY A 147 15.38 -1.70 -5.77
CA GLY A 147 14.32 -1.85 -6.77
C GLY A 147 13.75 -3.28 -6.81
N GLY A 148 12.43 -3.38 -6.99
CA GLY A 148 11.67 -4.65 -6.92
C GLY A 148 10.89 -4.83 -5.61
N VAL A 149 9.88 -5.71 -5.66
CA VAL A 149 9.00 -6.09 -4.52
C VAL A 149 8.78 -7.59 -4.50
#